data_AF-A0A9W8XLT5-F1
#
_entry.id   AF-A0A9W8XLT5-F1
#
_cell.length_a   1.000
_cell.length_b   1.000
_cell.length_c   1.000
_cell.angle_alpha   90.00
_cell.angle_beta   90.00
_cell.angle_gamma   90.00
#
_symmetry.space_group_name_H-M   'P 1'
#
loop_
_entity.id
_entity.type
_entity.pdbx_description
1 polymer ?
#
loop_
_entity_poly.entity_id
_entity_poly.type
_entity_poly.pdbx_seq_one_letter_code
_entity_poly.pdbx_strand_id
1 'polypeptide(L)'
;MASSPPPPQDDMAASTPNPAYRKFGIGDESTEVVAVKFALDPEISNESVGKHLGEAVEGEAVAIGEEGEEVGIFADVAKIKKIYKLNDGGKRKKGPAVNGNARDERKDMESVILGTMALKGS
;
A
#
# COMPACT_ATOMS: atom_id res chain seq x y z
N MET A 1 54.10 -22.47 -19.04
CA MET A 1 53.33 -21.75 -18.00
C MET A 1 51.94 -21.51 -18.56
N ALA A 2 50.97 -22.36 -18.20
CA ALA A 2 49.58 -22.19 -18.64
C ALA A 2 48.85 -21.33 -17.59
N SER A 3 48.33 -20.18 -18.01
CA SER A 3 47.50 -19.30 -17.18
C SER A 3 46.13 -19.96 -17.00
N SER A 4 45.72 -20.18 -15.76
CA SER A 4 44.39 -20.71 -15.43
C SER A 4 43.29 -19.74 -15.89
N PRO A 5 42.16 -20.25 -16.39
CA PRO A 5 41.03 -19.40 -16.79
C PRO A 5 40.42 -18.69 -15.57
N PRO A 6 39.88 -17.47 -15.75
CA PRO A 6 39.21 -16.74 -14.68
C PRO A 6 37.95 -17.50 -14.23
N PRO A 7 37.58 -17.40 -12.95
CA PRO A 7 36.38 -18.04 -12.43
C PRO A 7 35.13 -17.53 -13.15
N PRO A 8 34.08 -18.36 -13.29
CA PRO A 8 32.81 -17.93 -13.86
C PRO A 8 32.27 -16.75 -13.05
N GLN A 9 32.01 -15.65 -13.73
CA GLN A 9 31.29 -14.53 -13.14
C GLN A 9 29.85 -14.99 -12.96
N ASP A 10 29.43 -15.19 -11.72
CA ASP A 10 28.03 -15.36 -11.39
C ASP A 10 27.32 -14.09 -11.85
N ASP A 11 26.65 -14.17 -13.00
CA ASP A 11 25.68 -13.18 -13.45
C ASP A 11 24.61 -13.08 -12.37
N MET A 12 24.80 -12.11 -11.47
CA MET A 12 23.84 -11.71 -10.46
C MET A 12 22.66 -11.12 -11.22
N ALA A 13 21.76 -11.98 -11.69
CA ALA A 13 20.51 -11.59 -12.30
C ALA A 13 19.81 -10.68 -11.30
N ALA A 14 19.82 -9.37 -11.58
CA ALA A 14 19.15 -8.39 -10.77
C ALA A 14 17.68 -8.80 -10.70
N SER A 15 17.25 -9.37 -9.58
CA SER A 15 15.86 -9.72 -9.35
C SER A 15 15.07 -8.43 -9.48
N THR A 16 14.25 -8.31 -10.52
CA THR A 16 13.48 -7.09 -10.72
C THR A 16 12.59 -6.89 -9.50
N PRO A 17 12.63 -5.72 -8.82
CA PRO A 17 11.84 -5.47 -7.62
C PRO A 17 10.36 -5.74 -7.89
N ASN A 18 9.68 -6.36 -6.93
CA ASN A 18 8.26 -6.66 -7.07
C ASN A 18 7.48 -5.37 -7.44
N PRO A 19 6.69 -5.37 -8.52
CA PRO A 19 5.92 -4.20 -8.96
C PRO A 19 5.01 -3.59 -7.89
N ALA A 20 4.69 -4.34 -6.82
CA ALA A 20 3.97 -3.84 -5.66
C ALA A 20 4.74 -2.73 -4.92
N TYR A 21 6.05 -2.87 -4.71
CA TYR A 21 6.84 -1.83 -4.01
C TYR A 21 6.87 -0.51 -4.78
N ARG A 22 6.90 -0.57 -6.12
CA ARG A 22 6.81 0.64 -6.96
C ARG A 22 5.44 1.31 -6.92
N LYS A 23 4.37 0.57 -6.61
CA LYS A 23 2.99 1.08 -6.61
C LYS A 23 2.53 1.55 -5.23
N PHE A 24 2.94 0.84 -4.18
CA PHE A 24 2.46 1.01 -2.80
C PHE A 24 3.55 1.44 -1.82
N GLY A 25 4.83 1.37 -2.21
CA GLY A 25 5.93 1.88 -1.41
C GLY A 25 6.02 3.40 -1.48
N ILE A 26 6.87 3.96 -0.62
CA ILE A 26 7.24 5.38 -0.63
C ILE A 26 8.05 5.71 -1.89
N GLY A 27 7.91 6.95 -2.37
CA GLY A 27 8.73 7.52 -3.43
C GLY A 27 9.40 8.80 -2.98
N ASP A 28 10.30 9.34 -3.80
CA ASP A 28 11.10 10.52 -3.45
C ASP A 28 10.24 11.78 -3.20
N GLU A 29 9.03 11.83 -3.76
CA GLU A 29 8.06 12.93 -3.60
C GLU A 29 7.00 12.65 -2.52
N SER A 30 7.13 11.56 -1.75
CA SER A 30 6.17 11.24 -0.68
C SER A 30 6.28 12.21 0.49
N THR A 31 5.22 12.96 0.75
CA THR A 31 5.09 13.87 1.90
C THR A 31 4.34 13.24 3.08
N GLU A 32 3.50 12.24 2.81
CA GLU A 32 2.78 11.48 3.83
C GLU A 32 3.18 10.00 3.79
N VAL A 33 3.52 9.45 4.95
CA VAL A 33 4.01 8.07 5.09
C VAL A 33 3.25 7.34 6.18
N VAL A 34 2.77 6.15 5.86
CA VAL A 34 2.23 5.21 6.84
C VAL A 34 3.28 4.13 7.13
N ALA A 35 3.78 4.10 8.37
CA ALA A 35 4.72 3.08 8.81
C ALA A 35 3.97 1.90 9.45
N VAL A 36 4.19 0.69 8.92
CA VAL A 36 3.61 -0.55 9.45
C VAL A 36 4.75 -1.48 9.89
N LYS A 37 4.75 -1.89 11.16
CA LYS A 37 5.72 -2.84 11.71
C LYS A 37 5.00 -4.01 12.36
N PHE A 38 5.34 -5.22 11.91
CA PHE A 38 4.93 -6.46 12.55
C PHE A 38 6.01 -6.89 13.55
N ALA A 39 5.70 -6.78 14.84
CA ALA A 39 6.56 -7.26 15.91
C ALA A 39 6.24 -8.73 16.19
N LEU A 40 7.22 -9.61 15.99
CA LEU A 40 7.16 -11.00 16.45
C LEU A 40 7.85 -11.17 17.81
N ASP A 41 8.68 -10.20 18.18
CA ASP A 41 9.36 -10.13 19.46
C ASP A 41 8.49 -9.34 20.46
N PRO A 42 8.10 -9.92 21.61
CA PRO A 42 7.29 -9.25 22.62
C PRO A 42 7.97 -8.04 23.27
N GLU A 43 9.29 -7.88 23.14
CA GLU A 43 10.02 -6.72 23.65
C GLU A 43 9.80 -5.45 22.81
N ILE A 44 9.31 -5.59 21.57
CA ILE A 44 9.04 -4.45 20.70
C ILE A 44 7.71 -3.81 21.08
N SER A 45 7.79 -2.66 21.76
CA SER A 45 6.62 -1.84 22.13
C SER A 45 6.32 -0.76 21.09
N ASN A 46 5.07 -0.27 21.07
CA ASN A 46 4.67 0.87 20.24
C ASN A 46 5.53 2.11 20.53
N GLU A 47 5.86 2.37 21.80
CA GLU A 47 6.72 3.48 22.22
C GLU A 47 8.14 3.37 21.64
N SER A 48 8.75 2.18 21.70
CA SER A 48 10.10 1.95 21.15
C SER A 48 10.14 2.19 19.64
N VAL A 49 9.06 1.82 18.94
CA VAL A 49 8.90 2.03 17.50
C VAL A 49 8.67 3.50 17.18
N GLY A 50 7.79 4.18 17.94
CA GLY A 50 7.54 5.60 17.79
C GLY A 50 8.79 6.45 17.98
N LYS A 51 9.60 6.13 19.00
CA LYS A 51 10.90 6.78 19.22
C LYS A 51 11.84 6.60 18.02
N HIS A 52 11.99 5.37 17.53
CA HIS A 52 12.84 5.08 16.39
C HIS A 52 12.39 5.82 15.12
N LEU A 53 11.08 5.88 14.87
CA LEU A 53 10.52 6.60 13.74
C LEU A 53 10.74 8.12 13.86
N GLY A 54 10.60 8.68 15.06
CA GLY A 54 10.86 10.11 15.29
C GLY A 54 12.33 10.52 15.08
N GLU A 55 13.27 9.59 15.18
CA GLU A 55 14.69 9.81 14.85
C GLU A 55 14.98 9.63 13.34
N ALA A 56 14.20 8.79 12.65
CA ALA A 56 14.45 8.38 11.26
C ALA A 56 13.62 9.14 10.22
N VAL A 57 12.52 9.78 10.61
CA VAL A 57 11.58 10.46 9.72
C VAL A 57 11.46 11.93 10.12
N GLU A 58 11.79 12.83 9.20
CA GLU A 58 11.58 14.26 9.38
C GLU A 58 10.12 14.60 9.05
N GLY A 59 9.30 14.80 10.10
CA GLY A 59 7.89 15.12 9.92
C GLY A 59 7.12 15.20 11.23
N GLU A 60 5.79 15.31 11.11
CA GLU A 60 4.86 15.30 12.24
C GLU A 60 4.17 13.94 12.34
N ALA A 61 4.18 13.34 13.53
CA ALA A 61 3.47 12.11 13.79
C ALA A 61 1.97 12.39 13.99
N VAL A 62 1.14 11.81 13.13
CA VAL A 62 -0.33 11.91 13.21
C VAL A 62 -0.90 10.63 13.84
N ALA A 63 -1.72 10.78 14.86
CA ALA A 63 -2.43 9.65 15.46
C ALA A 63 -3.51 9.13 14.50
N ILE A 64 -3.58 7.81 14.32
CA ILE A 64 -4.64 7.16 13.54
C ILE A 64 -5.69 6.67 14.54
N GLY A 65 -6.92 7.18 14.43
CA GLY A 65 -8.04 6.79 15.28
C GLY A 65 -8.55 5.39 14.98
N GLU A 66 -9.49 4.89 15.80
CA GLU A 66 -10.08 3.55 15.62
C GLU A 66 -10.77 3.37 14.27
N GLU A 67 -11.40 4.44 13.76
CA GLU A 67 -12.08 4.46 12.46
C GLU A 67 -11.12 4.73 11.29
N GLY A 68 -9.86 5.09 11.57
CA GLY A 68 -8.81 5.28 10.57
C GLY A 68 -9.05 6.45 9.59
N GLU A 69 -9.90 7.41 9.96
CA GLU A 69 -10.29 8.52 9.09
C GLU A 69 -9.11 9.34 8.59
N GLU A 70 -8.06 9.48 9.41
CA GLU A 70 -6.86 10.27 9.11
C GLU A 70 -6.11 9.72 7.89
N VAL A 71 -6.13 8.41 7.68
CA VAL A 71 -5.54 7.78 6.49
C VAL A 71 -6.36 8.14 5.24
N GLY A 72 -7.67 8.26 5.38
CA GLY A 72 -8.59 8.59 4.30
C GLY A 72 -8.50 10.03 3.81
N ILE A 73 -7.89 10.93 4.58
CA ILE A 73 -7.65 12.35 4.21
C ILE A 73 -6.60 12.45 3.12
N PHE A 74 -5.55 11.63 3.19
CA PHE A 74 -4.42 11.65 2.26
C PHE A 74 -4.58 10.68 1.07
N ALA A 75 -5.75 10.04 0.96
CA ALA A 75 -6.01 9.04 -0.07
C ALA A 75 -6.28 9.67 -1.46
N ASP A 76 -5.40 9.41 -2.42
CA ASP A 76 -5.67 9.70 -3.84
C ASP A 76 -6.63 8.65 -4.43
N VAL A 77 -7.93 8.97 -4.37
CA VAL A 77 -9.02 8.13 -4.86
C VAL A 77 -8.85 7.78 -6.34
N ALA A 78 -8.34 8.70 -7.17
CA ALA A 78 -8.16 8.46 -8.60
C ALA A 78 -7.03 7.44 -8.85
N LYS A 79 -5.91 7.57 -8.13
CA LYS A 79 -4.80 6.60 -8.16
C LYS A 79 -5.24 5.24 -7.65
N ILE A 80 -6.02 5.18 -6.56
CA ILE A 80 -6.59 3.95 -6.02
C ILE A 80 -7.47 3.25 -7.07
N LYS A 81 -8.41 3.96 -7.69
CA LYS A 81 -9.26 3.43 -8.75
C LYS A 81 -8.42 2.86 -9.90
N LYS A 82 -7.37 3.56 -10.32
CA LYS A 82 -6.46 3.11 -11.40
C LYS A 82 -5.67 1.85 -11.02
N ILE A 83 -5.12 1.78 -9.81
CA ILE A 83 -4.32 0.64 -9.33
C ILE A 83 -5.17 -0.63 -9.24
N TYR A 84 -6.38 -0.50 -8.68
CA TYR A 84 -7.31 -1.62 -8.49
C TYR A 84 -8.24 -1.84 -9.69
N LYS A 85 -8.08 -1.06 -10.77
CA LYS A 85 -8.93 -1.12 -11.98
C LYS A 85 -10.41 -1.03 -11.63
N LEU A 86 -10.75 -0.18 -10.66
CA LEU A 86 -12.13 0.11 -10.29
C LEU A 86 -12.70 0.98 -11.42
N ASN A 87 -13.39 0.35 -12.37
CA ASN A 87 -14.17 1.09 -13.36
C ASN A 87 -15.23 1.93 -12.63
N ASP A 88 -15.57 3.11 -13.14
CA ASP A 88 -16.65 3.98 -12.62
C ASP A 88 -18.06 3.39 -12.83
N GLY A 89 -18.23 2.09 -12.59
CA GLY A 89 -19.39 1.33 -12.99
C GLY A 89 -19.26 0.89 -14.44
N GLY A 90 -18.63 -0.26 -14.66
CA GLY A 90 -18.98 -1.05 -15.83
C GLY A 90 -20.49 -1.26 -15.78
N LYS A 91 -21.23 -0.67 -16.74
CA LYS A 91 -22.69 -0.75 -16.96
C LYS A 91 -23.39 -1.78 -16.04
N ARG A 92 -23.58 -1.47 -14.76
CA ARG A 92 -24.60 -2.13 -13.97
C ARG A 92 -25.87 -1.62 -14.63
N LYS A 93 -26.61 -2.51 -15.31
CA LYS A 93 -27.90 -2.21 -15.93
C LYS A 93 -28.66 -1.30 -14.95
N LYS A 94 -29.00 -0.09 -15.39
CA LYS A 94 -29.90 0.82 -14.66
C LYS A 94 -31.19 0.05 -14.36
N GLY A 95 -31.25 -0.59 -13.19
CA GLY A 95 -32.52 -0.80 -12.51
C GLY A 95 -33.03 0.57 -12.06
N PRO A 96 -34.36 0.76 -11.98
CA PRO A 96 -34.92 2.07 -11.65
C PRO A 96 -34.36 2.53 -10.31
N ALA A 97 -33.86 3.77 -10.28
CA ALA A 97 -33.35 4.40 -9.07
C ALA A 97 -34.50 4.56 -8.09
N VAL A 98 -34.54 3.70 -7.08
CA VAL A 98 -35.44 3.85 -5.93
C VAL A 98 -34.64 4.56 -4.85
N ASN A 99 -34.97 5.84 -4.64
CA ASN A 99 -34.63 6.67 -3.48
C ASN A 99 -33.17 6.70 -2.99
N GLY A 100 -32.47 7.78 -3.36
CA GLY A 100 -32.11 8.79 -2.35
C GLY A 100 -31.12 8.41 -1.25
N ASN A 101 -30.16 7.52 -1.49
CA ASN A 101 -28.93 7.50 -0.71
C ASN A 101 -27.76 7.44 -1.68
N ALA A 102 -26.86 8.43 -1.59
CA ALA A 102 -25.51 8.29 -2.10
C ALA A 102 -24.90 7.08 -1.39
N ARG A 103 -25.06 5.91 -2.00
CA ARG A 103 -24.39 4.68 -1.57
C ARG A 103 -22.93 5.05 -1.47
N ASP A 104 -22.39 4.98 -0.25
CA ASP A 104 -21.07 5.50 0.10
C ASP A 104 -20.02 4.89 -0.83
N GLU A 105 -19.62 5.66 -1.85
CA GLU A 105 -18.79 5.18 -2.95
C GLU A 105 -17.45 4.65 -2.42
N ARG A 106 -16.96 5.20 -1.29
CA ARG A 106 -15.75 4.72 -0.62
C ARG A 106 -15.96 3.32 -0.05
N LYS A 107 -17.07 3.05 0.66
CA LYS A 107 -17.38 1.72 1.19
C LYS A 107 -17.54 0.66 0.10
N ASP A 108 -18.16 1.03 -1.02
CA ASP A 108 -18.28 0.16 -2.19
C ASP A 108 -16.89 -0.13 -2.81
N MET A 109 -16.02 0.88 -2.90
CA MET A 109 -14.63 0.71 -3.36
C MET A 109 -13.80 -0.18 -2.42
N GLU A 110 -13.85 0.06 -1.11
CA GLU A 110 -13.16 -0.73 -0.08
C GLU A 110 -13.54 -2.20 -0.15
N SER A 111 -14.84 -2.49 -0.30
CA SER A 111 -15.33 -3.86 -0.44
C SER A 111 -14.71 -4.60 -1.64
N VAL A 112 -14.57 -3.91 -2.78
CA VAL A 112 -13.94 -4.48 -3.99
C VAL A 112 -12.42 -4.65 -3.80
N ILE A 113 -11.76 -3.69 -3.17
CA ILE A 113 -10.32 -3.74 -2.88
C ILE A 113 -10.01 -4.92 -1.97
N LEU A 114 -10.73 -5.06 -0.85
CA LEU A 114 -10.58 -6.17 0.09
C LEU A 114 -10.81 -7.52 -0.59
N GLY A 115 -11.87 -7.63 -1.41
CA GLY A 115 -12.12 -8.84 -2.21
C GLY A 115 -10.98 -9.16 -3.18
N THR A 116 -10.41 -8.15 -3.84
CA THR A 116 -9.27 -8.32 -4.75
C THR A 116 -8.01 -8.78 -4.00
N MET A 117 -7.74 -8.23 -2.81
CA MET A 117 -6.62 -8.64 -1.97
C MET A 117 -6.78 -10.08 -1.49
N ALA A 118 -7.97 -10.46 -1.03
CA ALA A 118 -8.26 -11.82 -0.56
C ALA A 118 -8.05 -12.88 -1.66
N LEU A 119 -8.44 -12.57 -2.91
CA LEU A 119 -8.30 -13.48 -4.04
C LEU A 119 -6.86 -13.59 -4.57
N LYS A 120 -6.04 -12.58 -4.37
CA LYS A 120 -4.65 -12.54 -4.87
C LYS A 120 -3.64 -13.16 -3.89
N GLY A 121 -4.10 -13.64 -2.73
CA GLY A 121 -3.30 -14.21 -1.66
C GLY A 121 -3.01 -15.72 -1.76
N SER A 122 -3.23 -16.36 -2.91
CA SER A 122 -2.87 -17.77 -3.18
C SER A 122 -1.73 -17.89 -4.17
#